data_AF-A0A3D1F376-F1
#
_entry.id   AF-A0A3D1F376-F1
#
_cell.length_a   1.000
_cell.length_b   1.000
_cell.length_c   1.000
_cell.angle_alpha   90.00
_cell.angle_beta   90.00
_cell.angle_gamma   90.00
#
_symmetry.space_group_name_H-M   'P 1'
#
loop_
_entity.id
_entity.type
_entity.pdbx_description
1 polymer ?
#
loop_
_entity_poly.entity_id
_entity_poly.type
_entity_poly.pdbx_seq_one_letter_code
_entity_poly.pdbx_strand_id
1 'polypeptide(L)'
;MSPYSTEPLTKEFHLNHSELLPGLHLFEDTCNVYVLCQDGQAIAVDFGSGQWIEHANRLGLPTVGAVYLTHHHEDQCVGLPDTLPEHCTVHAPVGSDAFLSPEGVEQFWANRNQGGVPGSYHVLKQGVPGIEYDMSAGADQYWQRQRIRFLPAPGHGGATGLSILIDHADEQIVFCGDAAFSNATIYQPYTLEWDHWTDRGVQAALEAVTRLLDVHIDWLCPSHGLAMNGNQRPMLNQLQEKLRALIQSKGSVCAGEPDRYVIPTFTPSGARQVSEHLYQFGENGYLLVGDEQEALLIDPCLADMPALDALLGDLPSQVRLTAATATHCHMDHIDALPMVKEKYQLATWLHPLVADAVSRMDELDIPWKVKKPIYPDHLLPDDGRWQWNRYCFEVAHTPGQTWWHCALMTEVDNRKVLFAGDTFQPPSRWKGSGGYCAMNGARFEEGFEKSARLILGWQPDILACGHGTFFEFAPSQFEKIIQWSQKTQQAIQALCPTGSLTNDYDLHRFN
;
A
#
# COMPACT_ATOMS: atom_id res chain seq x y z
N MET A 1 -14.99 5.10 8.14
CA MET A 1 -15.50 4.68 6.82
C MET A 1 -14.33 4.03 6.10
N SER A 2 -14.46 2.81 5.57
CA SER A 2 -13.44 2.27 4.64
C SER A 2 -13.55 3.10 3.36
N PRO A 3 -12.54 3.88 2.96
CA PRO A 3 -12.66 4.74 1.77
C PRO A 3 -12.60 3.93 0.46
N TYR A 4 -12.38 2.62 0.53
CA TYR A 4 -12.33 1.73 -0.63
C TYR A 4 -13.69 1.12 -1.00
N SER A 5 -14.76 1.55 -0.33
CA SER A 5 -16.13 1.24 -0.72
C SER A 5 -17.03 2.40 -0.30
N THR A 6 -17.12 3.42 -1.17
CA THR A 6 -18.09 4.53 -1.03
C THR A 6 -19.39 4.27 -1.79
N GLU A 7 -19.48 3.19 -2.55
CA GLU A 7 -20.79 2.62 -2.86
C GLU A 7 -21.20 1.79 -1.64
N PRO A 8 -22.38 2.03 -1.02
CA PRO A 8 -22.97 0.96 -0.23
C PRO A 8 -22.96 -0.30 -1.13
N LEU A 9 -22.63 -1.47 -0.57
CA LEU A 9 -22.81 -2.78 -1.20
C LEU A 9 -24.33 -3.05 -1.36
N THR A 10 -25.03 -2.13 -2.02
CA THR A 10 -26.42 -2.13 -2.45
C THR A 10 -26.48 -2.15 -3.97
N LYS A 11 -25.41 -2.62 -4.65
CA LYS A 11 -25.62 -3.21 -5.97
C LYS A 11 -26.52 -4.42 -5.73
N GLU A 12 -27.70 -4.41 -6.33
CA GLU A 12 -28.41 -5.65 -6.60
C GLU A 12 -27.42 -6.52 -7.39
N PHE A 13 -26.71 -7.41 -6.69
CA PHE A 13 -25.91 -8.42 -7.35
C PHE A 13 -26.94 -9.26 -8.10
N HIS A 14 -26.83 -9.30 -9.43
CA HIS A 14 -27.47 -10.36 -10.18
C HIS A 14 -26.77 -11.65 -9.73
N LEU A 15 -27.31 -12.29 -8.68
CA LEU A 15 -26.81 -13.55 -8.13
C LEU A 15 -26.89 -14.59 -9.24
N ASN A 16 -25.82 -14.69 -10.01
CA ASN A 16 -25.67 -15.71 -11.03
C ASN A 16 -25.37 -17.03 -10.32
N HIS A 17 -26.03 -18.07 -10.78
CA HIS A 17 -25.84 -19.43 -10.31
C HIS A 17 -25.43 -20.31 -11.47
N SER A 18 -24.47 -21.19 -11.23
CA SER A 18 -24.14 -22.27 -12.14
C SER A 18 -23.81 -23.54 -11.35
N GLU A 19 -24.15 -24.70 -11.91
CA GLU A 19 -23.66 -25.99 -11.42
C GLU A 19 -22.46 -26.38 -12.28
N LEU A 20 -21.26 -26.40 -11.68
CA LEU A 20 -20.00 -26.65 -12.37
C LEU A 20 -19.77 -28.16 -12.59
N LEU A 21 -20.11 -28.95 -11.58
CA LEU A 21 -20.11 -30.40 -11.55
C LEU A 21 -21.36 -30.86 -10.78
N PRO A 22 -21.82 -32.11 -10.95
CA PRO A 22 -22.96 -32.61 -10.18
C PRO A 22 -22.78 -32.40 -8.67
N GLY A 23 -23.62 -31.56 -8.06
CA GLY A 23 -23.54 -31.20 -6.64
C GLY A 23 -22.51 -30.14 -6.26
N LEU A 24 -21.77 -29.55 -7.21
CA LEU A 24 -20.90 -28.38 -6.98
C LEU A 24 -21.53 -27.16 -7.64
N HIS A 25 -22.01 -26.22 -6.83
CA HIS A 25 -22.65 -25.00 -7.28
C HIS A 25 -21.75 -23.79 -7.04
N LEU A 26 -21.73 -22.87 -8.00
CA LEU A 26 -21.10 -21.57 -7.90
C LEU A 26 -22.20 -20.50 -7.81
N PHE A 27 -22.10 -19.65 -6.81
CA PHE A 27 -22.88 -18.42 -6.67
C PHE A 27 -21.94 -17.21 -6.78
N GLU A 28 -22.26 -16.28 -7.68
CA GLU A 28 -21.57 -14.99 -7.74
C GLU A 28 -22.18 -14.04 -6.70
N ASP A 29 -21.38 -13.65 -5.70
CA ASP A 29 -21.73 -12.70 -4.63
C ASP A 29 -20.63 -11.60 -4.57
N THR A 30 -20.36 -10.98 -3.42
CA THR A 30 -19.18 -10.10 -3.23
C THR A 30 -17.88 -10.81 -3.55
N CYS A 31 -17.86 -12.12 -3.38
CA CYS A 31 -16.92 -13.07 -3.94
C CYS A 31 -17.70 -14.25 -4.54
N ASN A 32 -17.04 -15.11 -5.29
CA ASN A 32 -17.56 -16.42 -5.66
C ASN A 32 -17.71 -17.29 -4.40
N VAL A 33 -18.90 -17.86 -4.22
CA VAL A 33 -19.18 -18.84 -3.16
C VAL A 33 -19.45 -20.19 -3.79
N TYR A 34 -18.65 -21.17 -3.39
CA TYR A 34 -18.75 -22.53 -3.93
C TYR A 34 -19.44 -23.43 -2.91
N VAL A 35 -20.62 -23.94 -3.26
CA VAL A 35 -21.42 -24.82 -2.40
C VAL A 35 -21.31 -26.26 -2.91
N LEU A 36 -20.74 -27.13 -2.08
CA LEU A 36 -20.62 -28.55 -2.35
C LEU A 36 -21.71 -29.32 -1.59
N CYS A 37 -22.59 -29.98 -2.33
CA CYS A 37 -23.71 -30.77 -1.83
C CYS A 37 -23.43 -32.26 -1.98
N GLN A 38 -23.54 -33.01 -0.88
CA GLN A 38 -23.40 -34.47 -0.88
C GLN A 38 -24.24 -35.12 0.21
N ASP A 39 -24.93 -36.21 -0.14
CA ASP A 39 -25.73 -37.03 0.78
C ASP A 39 -26.72 -36.22 1.65
N GLY A 40 -27.31 -35.17 1.09
CA GLY A 40 -28.28 -34.31 1.76
C GLY A 40 -27.69 -33.31 2.75
N GLN A 41 -26.38 -33.05 2.70
CA GLN A 41 -25.70 -31.99 3.45
C GLN A 41 -24.90 -31.10 2.49
N ALA A 42 -24.50 -29.92 2.95
CA ALA A 42 -23.68 -29.01 2.16
C ALA A 42 -22.58 -28.34 3.00
N ILE A 43 -21.47 -28.01 2.33
CA ILE A 43 -20.45 -27.07 2.80
C ILE A 43 -20.29 -25.93 1.80
N ALA A 44 -19.80 -24.78 2.25
CA ALA A 44 -19.42 -23.68 1.38
C ALA A 44 -17.92 -23.36 1.50
N VAL A 45 -17.31 -22.96 0.38
CA VAL A 45 -15.99 -22.33 0.36
C VAL A 45 -16.17 -20.84 0.05
N ASP A 46 -15.60 -20.02 0.93
CA ASP A 46 -15.91 -18.60 1.13
C ASP A 46 -17.40 -18.35 1.44
N PHE A 47 -17.79 -17.10 1.71
CA PHE A 47 -19.15 -16.79 2.18
C PHE A 47 -19.79 -15.58 1.50
N GLY A 48 -19.00 -14.59 1.09
CA GLY A 48 -19.49 -13.38 0.47
C GLY A 48 -20.37 -12.54 1.40
N SER A 49 -21.41 -11.91 0.84
CA SER A 49 -22.43 -11.17 1.60
C SER A 49 -23.53 -12.07 2.19
N GLY A 50 -23.57 -13.35 1.84
CA GLY A 50 -24.60 -14.30 2.28
C GLY A 50 -25.94 -14.19 1.54
N GLN A 51 -26.08 -13.29 0.57
CA GLN A 51 -27.30 -13.16 -0.23
C GLN A 51 -27.60 -14.42 -1.07
N TRP A 52 -26.57 -15.19 -1.41
CA TRP A 52 -26.70 -16.48 -2.09
C TRP A 52 -27.50 -17.54 -1.30
N ILE A 53 -27.60 -17.44 0.03
CA ILE A 53 -28.28 -18.46 0.87
C ILE A 53 -29.76 -18.58 0.50
N GLU A 54 -30.45 -17.45 0.31
CA GLU A 54 -31.86 -17.48 -0.09
C GLU A 54 -32.02 -18.09 -1.50
N HIS A 55 -31.07 -17.83 -2.39
CA HIS A 55 -31.03 -18.44 -3.72
C HIS A 55 -30.83 -19.97 -3.61
N ALA A 56 -29.86 -20.43 -2.83
CA ALA A 56 -29.61 -21.85 -2.58
C ALA A 56 -30.86 -22.57 -2.01
N ASN A 57 -31.57 -21.94 -1.07
CA ASN A 57 -32.81 -22.47 -0.51
C ASN A 57 -33.92 -22.61 -1.57
N ARG A 58 -34.07 -21.62 -2.48
CA ARG A 58 -35.05 -21.68 -3.59
C ARG A 58 -34.73 -22.78 -4.60
N LEU A 59 -33.46 -23.11 -4.79
CA LEU A 59 -33.00 -24.25 -5.60
C LEU A 59 -33.19 -25.60 -4.91
N GLY A 60 -33.56 -25.61 -3.62
CA GLY A 60 -33.73 -26.82 -2.83
C GLY A 60 -32.41 -27.48 -2.42
N LEU A 61 -31.31 -26.71 -2.37
CA LEU A 61 -30.04 -27.21 -1.86
C LEU A 61 -30.11 -27.45 -0.34
N PRO A 62 -29.34 -28.42 0.21
CA PRO A 62 -29.27 -28.62 1.65
C PRO A 62 -28.75 -27.38 2.39
N THR A 63 -29.16 -27.22 3.65
CA THR A 63 -28.56 -26.21 4.54
C THR A 63 -27.05 -26.46 4.68
N VAL A 64 -26.27 -25.38 4.55
CA VAL A 64 -24.83 -25.42 4.74
C VAL A 64 -24.49 -25.63 6.22
N GLY A 65 -23.75 -26.69 6.51
CA GLY A 65 -23.33 -27.05 7.86
C GLY A 65 -21.90 -26.60 8.21
N ALA A 66 -21.08 -26.27 7.22
CA ALA A 66 -19.76 -25.69 7.44
C ALA A 66 -19.37 -24.72 6.32
N VAL A 67 -18.62 -23.67 6.68
CA VAL A 67 -18.03 -22.69 5.76
C VAL A 67 -16.51 -22.76 5.93
N TYR A 68 -15.78 -22.79 4.84
CA TYR A 68 -14.32 -22.76 4.82
C TYR A 68 -13.84 -21.48 4.12
N LEU A 69 -13.22 -20.56 4.87
CA LEU A 69 -12.68 -19.33 4.30
C LEU A 69 -11.29 -19.57 3.72
N THR A 70 -11.06 -19.12 2.49
CA THR A 70 -9.72 -19.15 1.88
C THR A 70 -8.80 -18.09 2.51
N HIS A 71 -9.35 -16.94 2.90
CA HIS A 71 -8.65 -15.84 3.56
C HIS A 71 -9.61 -14.88 4.27
N HIS A 72 -9.09 -13.88 4.99
CA HIS A 72 -9.84 -13.03 5.91
C HIS A 72 -10.45 -11.75 5.29
N HIS A 73 -10.31 -11.51 4.00
CA HIS A 73 -10.76 -10.24 3.43
C HIS A 73 -12.26 -10.02 3.63
N GLU A 74 -12.65 -8.75 3.82
CA GLU A 74 -14.03 -8.36 4.15
C GLU A 74 -15.02 -8.91 3.11
N ASP A 75 -14.72 -8.81 1.82
CA ASP A 75 -15.54 -9.32 0.73
C ASP A 75 -15.78 -10.83 0.75
N GLN A 76 -14.90 -11.62 1.38
CA GLN A 76 -15.06 -13.07 1.53
C GLN A 76 -16.06 -13.45 2.63
N CYS A 77 -16.32 -12.56 3.59
CA CYS A 77 -16.94 -12.94 4.85
C CYS A 77 -17.88 -11.90 5.47
N VAL A 78 -18.16 -10.79 4.78
CA VAL A 78 -18.97 -9.67 5.30
C VAL A 78 -20.37 -10.09 5.73
N GLY A 79 -20.94 -11.14 5.13
CA GLY A 79 -22.27 -11.64 5.48
C GLY A 79 -22.34 -12.51 6.73
N LEU A 80 -21.20 -13.00 7.24
CA LEU A 80 -21.17 -13.97 8.35
C LEU A 80 -21.91 -13.50 9.60
N PRO A 81 -21.76 -12.24 10.08
CA PRO A 81 -22.46 -11.78 11.28
C PRO A 81 -23.99 -11.87 11.19
N ASP A 82 -24.55 -11.72 9.97
CA ASP A 82 -25.97 -11.45 9.78
C ASP A 82 -26.75 -12.64 9.20
N THR A 83 -26.08 -13.51 8.44
CA THR A 83 -26.76 -14.51 7.61
C THR A 83 -26.25 -15.94 7.78
N LEU A 84 -25.29 -16.17 8.69
CA LEU A 84 -24.78 -17.51 8.96
C LEU A 84 -25.92 -18.44 9.44
N PRO A 85 -26.12 -19.61 8.80
CA PRO A 85 -27.15 -20.55 9.21
C PRO A 85 -26.95 -21.06 10.65
N GLU A 86 -28.05 -21.36 11.34
CA GLU A 86 -28.00 -22.01 12.65
C GLU A 86 -27.22 -23.34 12.55
N HIS A 87 -26.32 -23.57 13.51
CA HIS A 87 -25.44 -24.75 13.58
C HIS A 87 -24.40 -24.88 12.44
N CYS A 88 -24.14 -23.81 11.68
CA CYS A 88 -23.02 -23.79 10.74
C CYS A 88 -21.70 -23.46 11.46
N THR A 89 -20.67 -24.29 11.29
CA THR A 89 -19.31 -24.00 11.77
C THR A 89 -18.52 -23.23 10.71
N VAL A 90 -17.78 -22.20 11.11
CA VAL A 90 -16.90 -21.45 10.19
C VAL A 90 -15.46 -21.80 10.50
N HIS A 91 -14.73 -22.26 9.49
CA HIS A 91 -13.32 -22.59 9.55
C HIS A 91 -12.50 -21.52 8.82
N ALA A 92 -11.36 -21.13 9.39
CA ALA A 92 -10.45 -20.16 8.79
C ALA A 92 -8.98 -20.59 8.97
N PRO A 93 -8.06 -20.03 8.16
CA PRO A 93 -6.63 -20.28 8.32
C PRO A 93 -6.11 -19.87 9.70
N VAL A 94 -5.23 -20.69 10.27
CA VAL A 94 -4.49 -20.36 11.51
C VAL A 94 -3.81 -18.99 11.37
N GLY A 95 -4.00 -18.12 12.36
CA GLY A 95 -3.46 -16.75 12.38
C GLY A 95 -4.39 -15.70 11.79
N SER A 96 -5.50 -16.10 11.16
CA SER A 96 -6.52 -15.16 10.65
C SER A 96 -7.38 -14.55 11.76
N ASP A 97 -7.25 -15.02 13.00
CA ASP A 97 -7.88 -14.45 14.20
C ASP A 97 -7.49 -12.98 14.41
N ALA A 98 -6.29 -12.59 13.98
CA ALA A 98 -5.84 -11.19 13.95
C ALA A 98 -6.73 -10.28 13.09
N PHE A 99 -7.52 -10.83 12.15
CA PHE A 99 -8.35 -10.08 11.21
C PHE A 99 -9.83 -10.48 11.20
N LEU A 100 -10.20 -11.58 11.89
CA LEU A 100 -11.57 -12.10 11.91
C LEU A 100 -12.17 -12.14 13.32
N SER A 101 -11.37 -12.30 14.37
CA SER A 101 -11.91 -12.36 15.74
C SER A 101 -12.34 -10.97 16.22
N PRO A 102 -13.32 -10.86 17.14
CA PRO A 102 -13.73 -9.57 17.70
C PRO A 102 -12.54 -8.77 18.25
N GLU A 103 -11.66 -9.42 19.01
CA GLU A 103 -10.48 -8.83 19.64
C GLU A 103 -9.41 -8.43 18.62
N GLY A 104 -9.13 -9.31 17.64
CA GLY A 104 -8.15 -9.05 16.58
C GLY A 104 -8.59 -7.88 15.68
N VAL A 105 -9.86 -7.85 15.27
CA VAL A 105 -10.42 -6.75 14.47
C VAL A 105 -10.36 -5.42 15.23
N GLU A 106 -10.73 -5.40 16.52
CA GLU A 106 -10.61 -4.19 17.35
C GLU A 106 -9.14 -3.72 17.42
N GLN A 107 -8.21 -4.64 17.67
CA GLN A 107 -6.78 -4.32 17.73
C GLN A 107 -6.25 -3.82 16.38
N PHE A 108 -6.67 -4.41 15.26
CA PHE A 108 -6.30 -3.97 13.93
C PHE A 108 -6.73 -2.51 13.71
N TRP A 109 -8.00 -2.18 13.93
CA TRP A 109 -8.52 -0.83 13.70
C TRP A 109 -7.95 0.20 14.67
N ALA A 110 -7.66 -0.18 15.92
CA ALA A 110 -6.98 0.70 16.88
C ALA A 110 -5.57 1.09 16.43
N ASN A 111 -4.89 0.22 15.68
CA ASN A 111 -3.51 0.42 15.23
C ASN A 111 -3.38 0.82 13.75
N ARG A 112 -4.46 0.71 12.96
CA ARG A 112 -4.45 0.92 11.51
C ARG A 112 -3.84 2.24 11.06
N ASN A 113 -4.03 3.29 11.86
CA ASN A 113 -3.55 4.65 11.60
C ASN A 113 -2.28 5.02 12.38
N GLN A 114 -1.70 4.09 13.15
CA GLN A 114 -0.52 4.36 13.98
C GLN A 114 0.81 4.09 13.26
N GLY A 115 0.81 3.75 11.97
CA GLY A 115 2.03 3.38 11.25
C GLY A 115 1.90 3.31 9.74
N GLY A 116 2.80 2.52 9.15
CA GLY A 116 2.95 2.36 7.70
C GLY A 116 1.84 1.55 7.04
N VAL A 117 2.15 0.97 5.89
CA VAL A 117 1.23 0.10 5.13
C VAL A 117 0.73 -1.05 6.03
N PRO A 118 -0.59 -1.31 6.08
CA PRO A 118 -1.15 -2.32 6.96
C PRO A 118 -0.83 -3.74 6.49
N GLY A 119 -0.90 -4.70 7.41
CA GLY A 119 -0.81 -6.13 7.08
C GLY A 119 -2.00 -6.69 6.30
N SER A 120 -3.09 -5.92 6.18
CA SER A 120 -4.26 -6.23 5.36
C SER A 120 -4.92 -4.92 4.89
N TYR A 121 -5.43 -4.91 3.65
CA TYR A 121 -6.19 -3.79 3.10
C TYR A 121 -7.69 -3.90 3.40
N HIS A 122 -8.18 -5.13 3.56
CA HIS A 122 -9.59 -5.44 3.75
C HIS A 122 -9.77 -6.23 5.03
N VAL A 123 -10.46 -5.63 6.00
CA VAL A 123 -10.74 -6.24 7.31
C VAL A 123 -12.17 -5.88 7.67
N LEU A 124 -12.89 -6.82 8.28
CA LEU A 124 -14.25 -6.58 8.75
C LEU A 124 -14.30 -5.38 9.72
N LYS A 125 -15.42 -4.65 9.72
CA LYS A 125 -15.64 -3.57 10.69
C LYS A 125 -15.82 -4.07 12.12
N GLN A 126 -16.35 -5.28 12.26
CA GLN A 126 -16.56 -5.98 13.52
C GLN A 126 -16.20 -7.44 13.31
N GLY A 127 -15.44 -8.01 14.24
CA GLY A 127 -15.06 -9.42 14.15
C GLY A 127 -16.24 -10.36 14.42
N VAL A 128 -16.10 -11.59 13.96
CA VAL A 128 -17.11 -12.66 14.04
C VAL A 128 -16.69 -13.63 15.15
N PRO A 129 -17.52 -13.82 16.20
CA PRO A 129 -17.22 -14.80 17.24
C PRO A 129 -17.47 -16.22 16.73
N GLY A 130 -16.80 -17.20 17.34
CA GLY A 130 -17.06 -18.63 17.09
C GLY A 130 -16.48 -19.20 15.79
N ILE A 131 -15.53 -18.50 15.16
CA ILE A 131 -14.73 -19.04 14.05
C ILE A 131 -13.67 -20.00 14.62
N GLU A 132 -13.54 -21.17 14.00
CA GLU A 132 -12.48 -22.15 14.25
C GLU A 132 -11.27 -21.84 13.38
N TYR A 133 -10.16 -21.45 13.99
CA TYR A 133 -8.90 -21.15 13.29
C TYR A 133 -8.04 -22.41 13.18
N ASP A 134 -8.54 -23.42 12.48
CA ASP A 134 -8.01 -24.79 12.48
C ASP A 134 -7.50 -25.27 11.11
N MET A 135 -7.49 -24.40 10.10
CA MET A 135 -6.99 -24.71 8.76
C MET A 135 -5.49 -24.39 8.67
N SER A 136 -4.64 -25.41 8.46
CA SER A 136 -3.19 -25.23 8.36
C SER A 136 -2.56 -26.17 7.34
N ALA A 137 -1.38 -25.79 6.84
CA ALA A 137 -0.61 -26.58 5.88
C ALA A 137 -0.31 -27.98 6.42
N GLY A 138 -0.64 -29.01 5.64
CA GLY A 138 -0.39 -30.41 6.02
C GLY A 138 -1.33 -30.95 7.10
N ALA A 139 -2.30 -30.14 7.56
CA ALA A 139 -3.48 -30.64 8.26
C ALA A 139 -4.56 -31.00 7.23
N ASP A 140 -5.40 -31.95 7.61
CA ASP A 140 -6.52 -32.41 6.82
C ASP A 140 -7.77 -32.42 7.69
N GLN A 141 -8.87 -32.00 7.09
CA GLN A 141 -10.18 -32.17 7.66
C GLN A 141 -10.99 -33.17 6.83
N TYR A 142 -12.03 -33.71 7.46
CA TYR A 142 -12.89 -34.69 6.83
C TYR A 142 -14.33 -34.24 6.97
N TRP A 143 -15.01 -34.11 5.83
CA TRP A 143 -16.44 -33.87 5.77
C TRP A 143 -17.09 -35.06 5.08
N GLN A 144 -17.89 -35.83 5.83
CA GLN A 144 -18.41 -37.13 5.38
C GLN A 144 -17.29 -38.08 4.91
N ARG A 145 -17.25 -38.38 3.60
CA ARG A 145 -16.22 -39.20 2.95
C ARG A 145 -15.18 -38.36 2.21
N GLN A 146 -15.35 -37.04 2.19
CA GLN A 146 -14.47 -36.11 1.51
C GLN A 146 -13.33 -35.68 2.42
N ARG A 147 -12.12 -35.70 1.84
CA ARG A 147 -10.91 -35.18 2.48
C ARG A 147 -10.69 -33.76 2.01
N ILE A 148 -10.64 -32.83 2.95
CA ILE A 148 -10.38 -31.41 2.70
C ILE A 148 -8.93 -31.15 3.05
N ARG A 149 -8.16 -30.73 2.05
CA ARG A 149 -6.72 -30.44 2.18
C ARG A 149 -6.49 -28.94 2.06
N PHE A 150 -5.48 -28.45 2.77
CA PHE A 150 -5.12 -27.04 2.74
C PHE A 150 -3.71 -26.84 2.18
N LEU A 151 -3.62 -26.01 1.15
CA LEU A 151 -2.37 -25.64 0.50
C LEU A 151 -2.06 -24.17 0.81
N PRO A 152 -0.87 -23.84 1.35
CA PRO A 152 -0.50 -22.45 1.61
C PRO A 152 -0.57 -21.59 0.36
N ALA A 153 -1.31 -20.49 0.47
CA ALA A 153 -1.47 -19.51 -0.59
C ALA A 153 -1.26 -18.08 -0.07
N PRO A 154 -0.09 -17.77 0.53
CA PRO A 154 0.19 -16.43 1.01
C PRO A 154 0.31 -15.45 -0.16
N GLY A 155 -0.01 -14.18 0.07
CA GLY A 155 0.01 -13.14 -0.97
C GLY A 155 -1.16 -12.19 -0.82
N HIS A 156 -2.19 -12.36 -1.65
CA HIS A 156 -3.37 -11.50 -1.67
C HIS A 156 -4.04 -11.41 -0.28
N GLY A 157 -4.40 -12.55 0.30
CA GLY A 157 -4.98 -12.64 1.66
C GLY A 157 -3.95 -12.54 2.79
N GLY A 158 -2.83 -11.85 2.57
CA GLY A 158 -1.73 -11.77 3.54
C GLY A 158 -0.96 -13.08 3.70
N ALA A 159 -0.31 -13.26 4.85
CA ALA A 159 0.57 -14.40 5.11
C ALA A 159 -0.18 -15.71 5.42
N THR A 160 -1.47 -15.65 5.74
CA THR A 160 -2.27 -16.79 6.23
C THR A 160 -3.18 -17.40 5.16
N GLY A 161 -3.29 -16.79 3.97
CA GLY A 161 -4.18 -17.28 2.90
C GLY A 161 -3.92 -18.75 2.52
N LEU A 162 -4.99 -19.47 2.21
CA LEU A 162 -4.97 -20.89 1.83
C LEU A 162 -5.77 -21.14 0.55
N SER A 163 -5.30 -22.07 -0.26
CA SER A 163 -6.12 -22.76 -1.24
C SER A 163 -6.66 -24.06 -0.64
N ILE A 164 -7.89 -24.42 -0.99
CA ILE A 164 -8.58 -25.60 -0.47
C ILE A 164 -8.76 -26.62 -1.58
N LEU A 165 -8.38 -27.87 -1.33
CA LEU A 165 -8.47 -28.94 -2.30
C LEU A 165 -9.45 -30.02 -1.84
N ILE A 166 -10.39 -30.36 -2.71
CA ILE A 166 -11.40 -31.40 -2.50
C ILE A 166 -11.49 -32.24 -3.78
N ASP A 167 -11.49 -33.56 -3.65
CA ASP A 167 -11.77 -34.46 -4.77
C ASP A 167 -13.28 -34.71 -4.81
N HIS A 168 -13.94 -34.47 -5.96
CA HIS A 168 -15.39 -34.66 -6.09
C HIS A 168 -15.76 -35.06 -7.49
N ALA A 169 -16.68 -36.03 -7.63
CA ALA A 169 -17.10 -36.57 -8.92
C ALA A 169 -15.92 -36.99 -9.84
N ASP A 170 -14.90 -37.62 -9.26
CA ASP A 170 -13.64 -38.05 -9.91
C ASP A 170 -12.74 -36.90 -10.44
N GLU A 171 -13.02 -35.65 -10.07
CA GLU A 171 -12.24 -34.45 -10.42
C GLU A 171 -11.56 -33.86 -9.18
N GLN A 172 -10.34 -33.33 -9.32
CA GLN A 172 -9.66 -32.55 -8.28
C GLN A 172 -9.98 -31.07 -8.42
N ILE A 173 -10.71 -30.53 -7.44
CA ILE A 173 -11.11 -29.12 -7.39
C ILE A 173 -10.18 -28.37 -6.45
N VAL A 174 -9.66 -27.24 -6.91
CA VAL A 174 -8.83 -26.33 -6.12
C VAL A 174 -9.51 -24.97 -6.02
N PHE A 175 -10.05 -24.67 -4.84
CA PHE A 175 -10.53 -23.33 -4.49
C PHE A 175 -9.33 -22.48 -4.12
N CYS A 176 -8.82 -21.69 -5.06
CA CYS A 176 -7.52 -21.05 -4.91
C CYS A 176 -7.53 -19.72 -4.15
N GLY A 177 -8.70 -19.31 -3.62
CA GLY A 177 -8.84 -17.96 -3.12
C GLY A 177 -8.57 -16.95 -4.24
N ASP A 178 -7.90 -15.85 -3.89
CA ASP A 178 -7.37 -14.87 -4.84
C ASP A 178 -5.85 -15.06 -5.14
N ALA A 179 -5.33 -16.28 -4.95
CA ALA A 179 -3.95 -16.62 -5.32
C ALA A 179 -3.70 -16.62 -6.84
N ALA A 180 -4.77 -16.79 -7.63
CA ALA A 180 -4.76 -16.70 -9.08
C ALA A 180 -6.11 -16.19 -9.60
N PHE A 181 -6.07 -15.45 -10.70
CA PHE A 181 -7.25 -15.02 -11.45
C PHE A 181 -7.07 -15.39 -12.93
N SER A 182 -8.18 -15.47 -13.69
CA SER A 182 -8.17 -15.73 -15.14
C SER A 182 -7.20 -14.81 -15.90
N ASN A 183 -6.69 -15.24 -17.07
CA ASN A 183 -5.69 -14.49 -17.85
C ASN A 183 -4.35 -14.24 -17.13
N ALA A 184 -4.03 -15.08 -16.13
CA ALA A 184 -2.79 -14.99 -15.37
C ALA A 184 -2.64 -13.64 -14.66
N THR A 185 -3.68 -13.20 -13.94
CA THR A 185 -3.71 -11.93 -13.19
C THR A 185 -3.93 -12.21 -11.70
N ILE A 186 -3.96 -11.15 -10.89
CA ILE A 186 -4.28 -11.18 -9.45
C ILE A 186 -5.44 -10.21 -9.23
N TYR A 187 -6.47 -10.61 -8.49
CA TYR A 187 -7.52 -9.68 -8.08
C TYR A 187 -6.91 -8.60 -7.16
N GLN A 188 -7.15 -7.33 -7.47
CA GLN A 188 -6.65 -6.18 -6.70
C GLN A 188 -5.14 -6.26 -6.37
N PRO A 189 -4.22 -6.15 -7.35
CA PRO A 189 -2.79 -6.41 -7.14
C PRO A 189 -2.10 -5.57 -6.05
N TYR A 190 -2.69 -4.46 -5.61
CA TYR A 190 -2.19 -3.66 -4.49
C TYR A 190 -2.14 -4.43 -3.16
N THR A 191 -2.92 -5.50 -3.00
CA THR A 191 -2.88 -6.33 -1.77
C THR A 191 -1.55 -7.07 -1.59
N LEU A 192 -0.75 -7.19 -2.65
CA LEU A 192 0.61 -7.74 -2.60
C LEU A 192 1.63 -6.78 -1.97
N GLU A 193 1.24 -5.54 -1.71
CA GLU A 193 2.10 -4.52 -1.12
C GLU A 193 1.95 -4.51 0.40
N TRP A 194 2.60 -5.47 1.07
CA TRP A 194 2.60 -5.56 2.54
C TRP A 194 3.47 -4.49 3.22
N ASP A 195 4.34 -3.86 2.45
CA ASP A 195 5.05 -2.64 2.80
C ASP A 195 5.31 -1.84 1.51
N HIS A 196 5.85 -0.62 1.64
CA HIS A 196 6.10 0.24 0.48
C HIS A 196 7.52 0.12 -0.11
N TRP A 197 8.41 -0.74 0.41
CA TRP A 197 9.82 -0.74 -0.02
C TRP A 197 10.40 -2.12 -0.39
N THR A 198 9.69 -3.20 -0.06
CA THR A 198 10.07 -4.58 -0.35
C THR A 198 9.08 -5.26 -1.29
N ASP A 199 9.52 -6.40 -1.81
CA ASP A 199 8.78 -7.31 -2.68
C ASP A 199 8.17 -8.49 -1.90
N ARG A 200 8.13 -8.45 -0.55
CA ARG A 200 7.76 -9.59 0.29
C ARG A 200 6.40 -10.21 -0.03
N GLY A 201 5.36 -9.39 -0.20
CA GLY A 201 4.03 -9.91 -0.56
C GLY A 201 3.97 -10.47 -1.97
N VAL A 202 4.76 -9.94 -2.91
CA VAL A 202 4.86 -10.45 -4.29
C VAL A 202 5.61 -11.79 -4.32
N GLN A 203 6.68 -11.93 -3.53
CA GLN A 203 7.41 -13.19 -3.35
C GLN A 203 6.51 -14.27 -2.72
N ALA A 204 5.71 -13.90 -1.72
CA ALA A 204 4.73 -14.79 -1.11
C ALA A 204 3.70 -15.29 -2.15
N ALA A 205 3.15 -14.38 -2.96
CA ALA A 205 2.24 -14.76 -4.04
C ALA A 205 2.89 -15.68 -5.08
N LEU A 206 4.17 -15.44 -5.43
CA LEU A 206 4.91 -16.34 -6.31
C LEU A 206 5.06 -17.75 -5.70
N GLU A 207 5.26 -17.84 -4.38
CA GLU A 207 5.30 -19.11 -3.66
C GLU A 207 3.96 -19.84 -3.68
N ALA A 208 2.84 -19.12 -3.51
CA ALA A 208 1.49 -19.66 -3.64
C ALA A 208 1.25 -20.26 -5.04
N VAL A 209 1.57 -19.51 -6.11
CA VAL A 209 1.42 -19.99 -7.49
C VAL A 209 2.34 -21.19 -7.78
N THR A 210 3.54 -21.20 -7.20
CA THR A 210 4.46 -22.35 -7.31
C THR A 210 3.85 -23.61 -6.71
N ARG A 211 3.23 -23.50 -5.53
CA ARG A 211 2.53 -24.62 -4.89
C ARG A 211 1.33 -25.12 -5.70
N LEU A 212 0.58 -24.21 -6.33
CA LEU A 212 -0.51 -24.60 -7.24
C LEU A 212 -0.01 -25.42 -8.45
N LEU A 213 1.22 -25.17 -8.92
CA LEU A 213 1.83 -25.94 -10.01
C LEU A 213 2.29 -27.35 -9.60
N ASP A 214 2.40 -27.63 -8.30
CA ASP A 214 2.83 -28.93 -7.76
C ASP A 214 1.68 -29.92 -7.56
N VAL A 215 0.42 -29.47 -7.69
CA VAL A 215 -0.78 -30.28 -7.53
C VAL A 215 -1.49 -30.53 -8.86
N HIS A 216 -2.29 -31.59 -8.92
CA HIS A 216 -3.19 -31.82 -10.05
C HIS A 216 -4.40 -30.89 -9.93
N ILE A 217 -4.89 -30.35 -11.04
CA ILE A 217 -6.01 -29.39 -11.04
C ILE A 217 -6.88 -29.69 -12.23
N ASP A 218 -8.08 -30.23 -11.98
CA ASP A 218 -9.11 -30.34 -12.99
C ASP A 218 -9.97 -29.07 -13.03
N TRP A 219 -10.26 -28.51 -11.84
CA TRP A 219 -10.95 -27.23 -11.67
C TRP A 219 -10.15 -26.26 -10.80
N LEU A 220 -9.90 -25.06 -11.33
CA LEU A 220 -9.37 -23.94 -10.56
C LEU A 220 -10.50 -22.93 -10.31
N CYS A 221 -10.81 -22.73 -9.03
CA CYS A 221 -11.97 -22.00 -8.55
C CYS A 221 -11.51 -20.78 -7.74
N PRO A 222 -11.35 -19.59 -8.37
CA PRO A 222 -10.93 -18.39 -7.66
C PRO A 222 -12.09 -17.74 -6.90
N SER A 223 -11.78 -16.98 -5.84
CA SER A 223 -12.81 -16.19 -5.14
C SER A 223 -13.32 -15.03 -5.99
N HIS A 224 -12.59 -14.60 -7.01
CA HIS A 224 -13.08 -13.63 -7.99
C HIS A 224 -12.79 -14.10 -9.41
N GLY A 225 -13.72 -13.84 -10.33
CA GLY A 225 -13.59 -14.19 -11.75
C GLY A 225 -14.18 -15.55 -12.09
N LEU A 226 -13.72 -16.16 -13.18
CA LEU A 226 -14.31 -17.40 -13.70
C LEU A 226 -13.68 -18.64 -13.07
N ALA A 227 -14.50 -19.60 -12.69
CA ALA A 227 -14.05 -20.97 -12.45
C ALA A 227 -13.60 -21.62 -13.77
N MET A 228 -12.44 -22.26 -13.77
CA MET A 228 -11.79 -22.77 -14.98
C MET A 228 -11.59 -24.27 -14.91
N ASN A 229 -12.09 -24.98 -15.93
CA ASN A 229 -11.83 -26.41 -16.13
C ASN A 229 -10.65 -26.62 -17.08
N GLY A 230 -9.84 -27.63 -16.82
CA GLY A 230 -8.81 -28.14 -17.71
C GLY A 230 -7.41 -27.68 -17.31
N ASN A 231 -6.46 -27.76 -18.24
CA ASN A 231 -5.05 -27.53 -17.93
C ASN A 231 -4.72 -26.05 -17.67
N GLN A 232 -4.66 -25.67 -16.39
CA GLN A 232 -4.32 -24.31 -15.94
C GLN A 232 -2.82 -24.02 -15.90
N ARG A 233 -1.97 -25.03 -16.13
CA ARG A 233 -0.52 -24.92 -16.01
C ARG A 233 0.10 -23.80 -16.86
N PRO A 234 -0.30 -23.58 -18.13
CA PRO A 234 0.23 -22.45 -18.92
C PRO A 234 -0.10 -21.09 -18.31
N MET A 235 -1.32 -20.91 -17.79
CA MET A 235 -1.75 -19.68 -17.13
C MET A 235 -0.96 -19.44 -15.84
N LEU A 236 -0.81 -20.45 -14.99
CA LEU A 236 -0.06 -20.34 -13.75
C LEU A 236 1.43 -20.06 -14.00
N ASN A 237 2.05 -20.67 -15.01
CA ASN A 237 3.42 -20.33 -15.44
C ASN A 237 3.52 -18.88 -15.91
N GLN A 238 2.55 -18.40 -16.70
CA GLN A 238 2.52 -17.00 -17.13
C GLN A 238 2.37 -16.04 -15.93
N LEU A 239 1.59 -16.41 -14.92
CA LEU A 239 1.44 -15.63 -13.70
C LEU A 239 2.76 -15.58 -12.91
N GLN A 240 3.49 -16.70 -12.80
CA GLN A 240 4.83 -16.69 -12.19
C GLN A 240 5.77 -15.70 -12.88
N GLU A 241 5.78 -15.65 -14.22
CA GLU A 241 6.63 -14.71 -14.96
C GLU A 241 6.25 -13.25 -14.71
N LYS A 242 4.95 -12.93 -14.66
CA LYS A 242 4.47 -11.59 -14.32
C LYS A 242 4.84 -11.19 -12.89
N LEU A 243 4.71 -12.10 -11.92
CA LEU A 243 5.12 -11.86 -10.53
C LEU A 243 6.65 -11.65 -10.43
N ARG A 244 7.46 -12.41 -11.17
CA ARG A 244 8.92 -12.22 -11.25
C ARG A 244 9.29 -10.85 -11.84
N ALA A 245 8.55 -10.38 -12.84
CA ALA A 245 8.77 -9.05 -13.40
C ALA A 245 8.50 -7.94 -12.37
N LEU A 246 7.43 -8.07 -11.57
CA LEU A 246 7.12 -7.12 -10.48
C LEU A 246 8.14 -7.22 -9.32
N ILE A 247 8.61 -8.42 -8.98
CA ILE A 247 9.72 -8.63 -8.03
C ILE A 247 10.97 -7.87 -8.50
N GLN A 248 11.33 -8.02 -9.78
CA GLN A 248 12.49 -7.34 -10.34
C GLN A 248 12.34 -5.82 -10.27
N SER A 249 11.15 -5.29 -10.58
CA SER A 249 10.89 -3.85 -10.55
C SER A 249 10.90 -3.31 -9.11
N LYS A 250 10.31 -4.01 -8.13
CA LYS A 250 10.42 -3.64 -6.72
C LYS A 250 11.84 -3.80 -6.18
N GLY A 251 12.64 -4.73 -6.72
CA GLY A 251 14.00 -5.02 -6.27
C GLY A 251 15.05 -4.04 -6.78
N SER A 252 14.83 -3.37 -7.91
CA SER A 252 15.88 -2.62 -8.62
C SER A 252 15.34 -1.40 -9.38
N VAL A 253 15.43 -0.21 -8.75
CA VAL A 253 15.06 1.07 -9.38
C VAL A 253 16.23 1.64 -10.16
N CYS A 254 17.36 1.87 -9.50
CA CYS A 254 18.54 2.52 -10.06
C CYS A 254 19.72 1.56 -10.21
N ALA A 255 19.52 0.40 -10.82
CA ALA A 255 20.54 -0.66 -10.93
C ALA A 255 21.91 -0.12 -11.39
N GLY A 256 22.96 -0.44 -10.63
CA GLY A 256 24.34 -0.05 -10.94
C GLY A 256 24.64 1.45 -10.87
N GLU A 257 23.72 2.27 -10.37
CA GLU A 257 23.98 3.69 -10.11
C GLU A 257 24.82 3.84 -8.82
N PRO A 258 25.88 4.66 -8.80
CA PRO A 258 26.65 4.89 -7.59
C PRO A 258 25.92 5.85 -6.64
N ASP A 259 26.09 5.63 -5.34
CA ASP A 259 25.73 6.62 -4.35
C ASP A 259 26.66 7.84 -4.46
N ARG A 260 26.08 9.04 -4.43
CA ARG A 260 26.82 10.31 -4.52
C ARG A 260 26.55 11.17 -3.30
N TYR A 261 26.70 10.58 -2.11
CA TYR A 261 26.52 11.30 -0.86
C TYR A 261 27.40 12.55 -0.81
N VAL A 262 26.81 13.67 -0.43
CA VAL A 262 27.56 14.86 -0.06
C VAL A 262 28.03 14.66 1.39
N ILE A 263 29.31 14.91 1.65
CA ILE A 263 29.87 14.79 3.01
C ILE A 263 29.68 16.13 3.73
N PRO A 264 28.89 16.18 4.82
CA PRO A 264 28.67 17.42 5.56
C PRO A 264 29.85 17.71 6.49
N THR A 265 29.91 18.93 7.01
CA THR A 265 30.56 19.20 8.29
C THR A 265 29.57 18.99 9.43
N PHE A 266 30.06 18.57 10.60
CA PHE A 266 29.20 18.38 11.76
C PHE A 266 29.34 19.56 12.72
N THR A 267 28.22 20.08 13.20
CA THR A 267 28.20 21.06 14.29
C THR A 267 28.41 20.36 15.64
N PRO A 268 28.72 21.08 16.74
CA PRO A 268 28.85 20.49 18.07
C PRO A 268 27.61 19.73 18.56
N SER A 269 26.41 20.15 18.17
CA SER A 269 25.15 19.46 18.43
C SER A 269 24.92 18.20 17.58
N GLY A 270 25.80 17.92 16.60
CA GLY A 270 25.69 16.78 15.69
C GLY A 270 24.82 17.03 14.46
N ALA A 271 24.34 18.25 14.25
CA ALA A 271 23.66 18.62 13.02
C ALA A 271 24.64 18.58 11.83
N ARG A 272 24.12 18.28 10.65
CA ARG A 272 24.89 18.16 9.41
C ARG A 272 24.82 19.48 8.65
N GLN A 273 25.90 20.25 8.70
CA GLN A 273 26.04 21.47 7.92
C GLN A 273 26.43 21.09 6.48
N VAL A 274 25.48 21.28 5.55
CA VAL A 274 25.60 20.93 4.13
C VAL A 274 26.31 22.04 3.35
N SER A 275 26.05 23.30 3.73
CA SER A 275 26.71 24.50 3.23
C SER A 275 26.79 25.57 4.33
N GLU A 276 27.31 26.75 4.05
CA GLU A 276 27.44 27.82 5.04
C GLU A 276 26.08 28.15 5.70
N HIS A 277 25.02 28.19 4.90
CA HIS A 277 23.69 28.59 5.34
C HIS A 277 22.66 27.46 5.46
N LEU A 278 23.04 26.21 5.16
CA LEU A 278 22.12 25.07 5.15
C LEU A 278 22.55 23.97 6.12
N TYR A 279 21.65 23.60 7.01
CA TYR A 279 21.83 22.57 8.01
C TYR A 279 20.71 21.55 7.94
N GLN A 280 21.03 20.28 8.15
CA GLN A 280 20.08 19.22 8.46
C GLN A 280 20.18 18.88 9.95
N PHE A 281 19.04 18.81 10.63
CA PHE A 281 18.94 18.42 12.03
C PHE A 281 18.04 17.18 12.17
N GLY A 282 18.31 16.34 13.17
CA GLY A 282 17.55 15.10 13.36
C GLY A 282 17.72 14.14 12.17
N GLU A 283 16.63 13.61 11.63
CA GLU A 283 16.63 12.79 10.41
C GLU A 283 16.04 13.52 9.20
N ASN A 284 14.99 14.31 9.36
CA ASN A 284 14.24 14.89 8.24
C ASN A 284 14.44 16.40 8.08
N GLY A 285 14.49 17.12 9.21
CA GLY A 285 14.41 18.58 9.21
C GLY A 285 15.62 19.30 8.63
N TYR A 286 15.36 20.38 7.88
CA TYR A 286 16.37 21.33 7.42
C TYR A 286 16.14 22.72 7.99
N LEU A 287 17.23 23.43 8.25
CA LEU A 287 17.28 24.83 8.65
C LEU A 287 18.10 25.61 7.60
N LEU A 288 17.44 26.55 6.92
CA LEU A 288 18.06 27.43 5.94
C LEU A 288 18.15 28.86 6.50
N VAL A 289 19.36 29.40 6.64
CA VAL A 289 19.62 30.72 7.21
C VAL A 289 19.70 31.79 6.11
N GLY A 290 18.87 32.82 6.21
CA GLY A 290 18.80 33.97 5.31
C GLY A 290 19.55 35.19 5.83
N ASP A 291 19.24 36.34 5.25
CA ASP A 291 19.69 37.65 5.72
C ASP A 291 19.10 37.95 7.11
N GLU A 292 19.76 38.85 7.84
CA GLU A 292 19.35 39.31 9.17
C GLU A 292 19.18 38.17 10.19
N GLN A 293 19.86 37.05 9.97
CA GLN A 293 19.77 35.84 10.80
C GLN A 293 18.37 35.23 10.83
N GLU A 294 17.49 35.54 9.88
CA GLU A 294 16.21 34.85 9.76
C GLU A 294 16.40 33.44 9.21
N ALA A 295 15.57 32.49 9.62
CA ALA A 295 15.68 31.12 9.15
C ALA A 295 14.33 30.47 8.80
N LEU A 296 14.39 29.63 7.77
CA LEU A 296 13.30 28.81 7.27
C LEU A 296 13.51 27.37 7.76
N LEU A 297 12.47 26.81 8.37
CA LEU A 297 12.39 25.37 8.63
C LEU A 297 11.75 24.65 7.45
N ILE A 298 12.30 23.50 7.09
CA ILE A 298 11.74 22.59 6.08
C ILE A 298 11.66 21.22 6.72
N ASP A 299 10.52 20.54 6.53
CA ASP A 299 10.21 19.22 7.07
C ASP A 299 10.37 19.06 8.61
N PRO A 300 9.85 19.99 9.44
CA PRO A 300 9.99 19.85 10.88
C PRO A 300 9.08 18.72 11.40
N CYS A 301 9.67 17.75 12.10
CA CYS A 301 8.95 16.68 12.78
C CYS A 301 9.22 16.66 14.29
N LEU A 302 8.26 16.18 15.08
CA LEU A 302 8.28 16.26 16.55
C LEU A 302 9.48 15.49 17.13
N ALA A 303 9.88 14.40 16.49
CA ALA A 303 11.02 13.59 16.90
C ALA A 303 12.36 14.35 16.76
N ASP A 304 12.45 15.27 15.81
CA ASP A 304 13.68 16.02 15.48
C ASP A 304 13.82 17.33 16.27
N MET A 305 12.79 17.74 17.01
CA MET A 305 12.78 19.04 17.72
C MET A 305 13.89 19.20 18.77
N PRO A 306 14.28 18.17 19.54
CA PRO A 306 15.46 18.26 20.41
C PRO A 306 16.76 18.54 19.64
N ALA A 307 16.90 18.01 18.42
CA ALA A 307 18.06 18.27 17.57
C ALA A 307 18.04 19.69 17.00
N LEU A 308 16.86 20.22 16.66
CA LEU A 308 16.70 21.63 16.29
C LEU A 308 17.10 22.56 17.45
N ASP A 309 16.60 22.31 18.66
CA ASP A 309 16.93 23.12 19.84
C ASP A 309 18.45 23.12 20.13
N ALA A 310 19.12 21.98 19.95
CA ALA A 310 20.56 21.87 20.09
C ALA A 310 21.32 22.63 18.99
N LEU A 311 20.89 22.53 17.73
CA LEU A 311 21.47 23.28 16.61
C LEU A 311 21.33 24.79 16.81
N LEU A 312 20.16 25.28 17.25
CA LEU A 312 19.97 26.70 17.55
C LEU A 312 20.91 27.20 18.65
N GLY A 313 21.35 26.33 19.56
CA GLY A 313 22.38 26.64 20.56
C GLY A 313 23.81 26.76 20.01
N ASP A 314 24.11 26.10 18.89
CA ASP A 314 25.40 26.23 18.20
C ASP A 314 25.50 27.52 17.36
N LEU A 315 24.35 27.99 16.86
CA LEU A 315 24.27 29.14 15.98
C LEU A 315 24.32 30.46 16.78
N PRO A 316 24.65 31.60 16.12
CA PRO A 316 24.58 32.90 16.78
C PRO A 316 23.20 33.13 17.40
N SER A 317 23.15 33.67 18.61
CA SER A 317 21.91 33.86 19.39
C SER A 317 20.84 34.74 18.74
N GLN A 318 21.16 35.37 17.60
CA GLN A 318 20.25 36.19 16.81
C GLN A 318 19.50 35.40 15.73
N VAL A 319 19.80 34.10 15.53
CA VAL A 319 19.05 33.29 14.56
C VAL A 319 17.59 33.17 14.99
N ARG A 320 16.69 33.62 14.11
CA ARG A 320 15.25 33.70 14.36
C ARG A 320 14.48 32.93 13.30
N LEU A 321 13.71 31.93 13.73
CA LEU A 321 12.82 31.20 12.84
C LEU A 321 11.64 32.09 12.44
N THR A 322 11.45 32.33 11.14
CA THR A 322 10.39 33.24 10.63
C THR A 322 9.40 32.55 9.71
N ALA A 323 9.78 31.42 9.11
CA ALA A 323 8.89 30.61 8.29
C ALA A 323 9.16 29.11 8.47
N ALA A 324 8.14 28.31 8.18
CA ALA A 324 8.27 26.86 8.07
C ALA A 324 7.44 26.30 6.92
N THR A 325 7.94 25.25 6.28
CA THR A 325 7.24 24.49 5.23
C THR A 325 7.51 22.99 5.35
N ALA A 326 6.84 22.20 4.52
CA ALA A 326 7.06 20.76 4.42
C ALA A 326 6.85 20.27 2.98
N THR A 327 7.58 19.22 2.61
CA THR A 327 7.61 18.62 1.28
C THR A 327 6.39 17.73 1.04
N HIS A 328 5.91 16.99 2.03
CA HIS A 328 4.79 16.06 1.87
C HIS A 328 4.01 15.79 3.16
N CYS A 329 2.95 15.00 3.04
CA CYS A 329 1.92 14.83 4.08
C CYS A 329 2.22 13.77 5.16
N HIS A 330 3.33 13.03 5.07
CA HIS A 330 3.66 12.01 6.07
C HIS A 330 4.13 12.66 7.37
N MET A 331 3.69 12.08 8.49
CA MET A 331 3.79 12.70 9.81
C MET A 331 5.24 13.03 10.22
N ASP A 332 6.19 12.19 9.84
CA ASP A 332 7.61 12.34 10.13
C ASP A 332 8.30 13.47 9.35
N HIS A 333 7.55 14.22 8.52
CA HIS A 333 8.02 15.41 7.83
C HIS A 333 7.24 16.68 8.19
N ILE A 334 6.09 16.58 8.86
CA ILE A 334 5.17 17.73 8.96
C ILE A 334 4.55 17.93 10.34
N ASP A 335 4.59 16.92 11.21
CA ASP A 335 3.81 16.92 12.45
C ASP A 335 4.23 17.97 13.49
N ALA A 336 5.43 18.57 13.37
CA ALA A 336 5.86 19.65 14.25
C ALA A 336 5.42 21.04 13.78
N LEU A 337 4.84 21.21 12.58
CA LEU A 337 4.43 22.53 12.08
C LEU A 337 3.55 23.32 13.07
N PRO A 338 2.49 22.74 13.68
CA PRO A 338 1.69 23.47 14.67
C PRO A 338 2.50 23.92 15.89
N MET A 339 3.43 23.06 16.36
CA MET A 339 4.25 23.34 17.54
C MET A 339 5.24 24.46 17.25
N VAL A 340 6.00 24.39 16.15
CA VAL A 340 7.00 25.41 15.81
C VAL A 340 6.35 26.75 15.49
N LYS A 341 5.15 26.73 14.86
CA LYS A 341 4.34 27.93 14.66
C LYS A 341 4.04 28.63 15.99
N GLU A 342 3.50 27.91 16.97
CA GLU A 342 3.16 28.48 18.27
C GLU A 342 4.40 28.90 19.06
N LYS A 343 5.44 28.05 19.12
CA LYS A 343 6.66 28.29 19.90
C LYS A 343 7.44 29.49 19.39
N TYR A 344 7.58 29.63 18.07
CA TYR A 344 8.44 30.65 17.45
C TYR A 344 7.67 31.81 16.81
N GLN A 345 6.34 31.77 16.81
CA GLN A 345 5.48 32.81 16.19
C GLN A 345 5.87 33.05 14.71
N LEU A 346 6.09 31.96 13.98
CA LEU A 346 6.49 31.95 12.56
C LEU A 346 5.30 31.72 11.62
N ALA A 347 5.46 32.03 10.33
CA ALA A 347 4.45 31.75 9.30
C ALA A 347 4.63 30.35 8.70
N THR A 348 3.55 29.58 8.57
CA THR A 348 3.61 28.26 7.90
C THR A 348 3.11 28.32 6.47
N TRP A 349 3.85 27.68 5.57
CA TRP A 349 3.55 27.61 4.13
C TRP A 349 3.48 26.16 3.70
N LEU A 350 2.43 25.75 2.99
CA LEU A 350 2.34 24.40 2.42
C LEU A 350 1.90 24.46 0.96
N HIS A 351 2.37 23.50 0.17
CA HIS A 351 1.85 23.28 -1.17
C HIS A 351 0.36 22.92 -1.10
N PRO A 352 -0.51 23.41 -2.02
CA PRO A 352 -1.96 23.21 -1.92
C PRO A 352 -2.39 21.76 -1.77
N LEU A 353 -1.77 20.82 -2.53
CA LEU A 353 -2.02 19.39 -2.37
C LEU A 353 -1.61 18.83 -1.01
N VAL A 354 -0.50 19.30 -0.43
CA VAL A 354 -0.05 18.86 0.90
C VAL A 354 -1.00 19.40 1.97
N ALA A 355 -1.38 20.68 1.88
CA ALA A 355 -2.33 21.33 2.77
C ALA A 355 -3.70 20.65 2.74
N ASP A 356 -4.21 20.31 1.56
CA ASP A 356 -5.46 19.56 1.39
C ASP A 356 -5.39 18.19 2.10
N ALA A 357 -4.31 17.42 1.86
CA ALA A 357 -4.13 16.11 2.46
C ALA A 357 -4.12 16.16 4.01
N VAL A 358 -3.35 17.07 4.59
CA VAL A 358 -3.22 17.14 6.06
C VAL A 358 -4.40 17.83 6.74
N SER A 359 -5.20 18.63 6.03
CA SER A 359 -6.42 19.24 6.57
C SER A 359 -7.61 18.27 6.58
N ARG A 360 -7.66 17.34 5.61
CA ARG A 360 -8.70 16.30 5.49
C ARG A 360 -8.17 14.90 5.78
N MET A 361 -7.15 14.82 6.63
CA MET A 361 -6.44 13.57 6.91
C MET A 361 -7.40 12.47 7.39
N ASP A 362 -8.46 12.77 8.15
CA ASP A 362 -9.45 11.79 8.60
C ASP A 362 -10.29 11.17 7.46
N GLU A 363 -10.38 11.83 6.30
CA GLU A 363 -11.10 11.37 5.11
C GLU A 363 -10.24 10.47 4.20
N LEU A 364 -8.91 10.56 4.31
CA LEU A 364 -7.95 9.82 3.49
C LEU A 364 -7.46 8.56 4.23
N ASP A 365 -7.47 7.40 3.58
CA ASP A 365 -6.77 6.21 4.09
C ASP A 365 -5.39 6.11 3.46
N ILE A 366 -4.47 6.81 4.09
CA ILE A 366 -3.05 6.86 3.73
C ILE A 366 -2.23 6.49 4.97
N PRO A 367 -1.04 5.89 4.81
CA PRO A 367 -0.15 5.59 5.94
C PRO A 367 0.55 6.86 6.48
N TRP A 368 1.16 6.75 7.67
CA TRP A 368 1.89 7.84 8.36
C TRP A 368 1.07 9.13 8.54
N LYS A 369 -0.18 9.00 9.00
CA LYS A 369 -1.09 10.13 9.18
C LYS A 369 -0.66 11.03 10.34
N VAL A 370 -0.84 12.34 10.17
CA VAL A 370 -0.80 13.28 11.29
C VAL A 370 -1.94 12.99 12.25
N LYS A 371 -1.71 13.16 13.57
CA LYS A 371 -2.71 12.87 14.61
C LYS A 371 -3.86 13.89 14.66
N LYS A 372 -3.62 15.09 14.13
CA LYS A 372 -4.59 16.19 14.10
C LYS A 372 -4.44 16.92 12.77
N PRO A 373 -5.52 17.44 12.20
CA PRO A 373 -5.44 18.28 11.01
C PRO A 373 -4.49 19.46 11.18
N ILE A 374 -3.73 19.76 10.13
CA ILE A 374 -2.77 20.89 10.09
C ILE A 374 -3.29 21.91 9.08
N TYR A 375 -3.27 23.19 9.48
CA TYR A 375 -3.68 24.31 8.62
C TYR A 375 -2.51 25.29 8.49
N PRO A 376 -1.99 25.52 7.26
CA PRO A 376 -0.95 26.51 7.04
C PRO A 376 -1.51 27.94 7.13
N ASP A 377 -0.65 28.93 7.41
CA ASP A 377 -1.04 30.35 7.27
C ASP A 377 -1.19 30.76 5.81
N HIS A 378 -0.38 30.17 4.94
CA HIS A 378 -0.31 30.52 3.54
C HIS A 378 -0.13 29.27 2.66
N LEU A 379 -0.57 29.39 1.41
CA LEU A 379 -0.32 28.39 0.40
C LEU A 379 0.87 28.80 -0.47
N LEU A 380 1.72 27.83 -0.80
CA LEU A 380 2.69 27.96 -1.88
C LEU A 380 1.94 27.94 -3.24
N PRO A 381 2.55 28.40 -4.34
CA PRO A 381 2.00 28.17 -5.67
C PRO A 381 1.94 26.66 -5.98
N ASP A 382 0.97 26.25 -6.80
CA ASP A 382 0.90 24.87 -7.34
C ASP A 382 2.15 24.55 -8.18
N ASP A 383 2.46 25.44 -9.12
CA ASP A 383 3.71 25.48 -9.86
C ASP A 383 4.16 26.93 -10.00
N GLY A 384 5.43 27.23 -9.72
CA GLY A 384 6.00 28.56 -9.93
C GLY A 384 6.96 29.00 -8.84
N ARG A 385 7.00 30.30 -8.57
CA ARG A 385 8.02 30.90 -7.69
C ARG A 385 7.46 31.37 -6.36
N TRP A 386 8.20 31.08 -5.31
CA TRP A 386 7.95 31.59 -3.96
C TRP A 386 9.19 32.31 -3.43
N GLN A 387 9.02 33.56 -2.98
CA GLN A 387 10.09 34.34 -2.39
C GLN A 387 10.03 34.26 -0.87
N TRP A 388 11.11 33.84 -0.24
CA TRP A 388 11.32 33.98 1.19
C TRP A 388 12.71 34.56 1.46
N ASN A 389 12.76 35.69 2.17
CA ASN A 389 14.01 36.41 2.43
C ASN A 389 14.76 36.67 1.10
N ARG A 390 16.05 36.33 0.99
CA ARG A 390 16.84 36.39 -0.26
C ARG A 390 16.62 35.23 -1.23
N TYR A 391 15.96 34.16 -0.79
CA TYR A 391 15.82 32.93 -1.58
C TYR A 391 14.55 32.96 -2.44
N CYS A 392 14.73 32.71 -3.74
CA CYS A 392 13.64 32.55 -4.69
C CYS A 392 13.51 31.06 -5.04
N PHE A 393 12.48 30.41 -4.50
CA PHE A 393 12.24 28.99 -4.69
C PHE A 393 11.43 28.76 -5.96
N GLU A 394 11.86 27.82 -6.79
CA GLU A 394 10.99 27.13 -7.74
C GLU A 394 10.24 26.02 -6.98
N VAL A 395 8.92 26.01 -7.07
CA VAL A 395 8.02 25.08 -6.40
C VAL A 395 7.20 24.34 -7.45
N ALA A 396 7.04 23.03 -7.27
CA ALA A 396 6.22 22.21 -8.14
C ALA A 396 5.71 20.96 -7.44
N HIS A 397 4.62 20.41 -7.96
CA HIS A 397 4.12 19.08 -7.60
C HIS A 397 5.07 17.99 -8.10
N THR A 398 5.60 17.18 -7.18
CA THR A 398 6.53 16.07 -7.48
C THR A 398 6.04 14.75 -6.88
N PRO A 399 4.93 14.19 -7.39
CA PRO A 399 4.38 12.93 -6.90
C PRO A 399 5.37 11.78 -7.10
N GLY A 400 5.37 10.83 -6.17
CA GLY A 400 6.21 9.64 -6.24
C GLY A 400 5.94 8.70 -5.08
N GLN A 401 6.73 8.80 -4.00
CA GLN A 401 6.51 7.97 -2.79
C GLN A 401 5.08 8.18 -2.26
N THR A 402 4.57 9.41 -2.35
CA THR A 402 3.18 9.79 -2.12
C THR A 402 2.69 10.75 -3.20
N TRP A 403 1.38 10.77 -3.47
CA TRP A 403 0.77 11.72 -4.39
C TRP A 403 0.87 13.16 -3.87
N TRP A 404 0.77 13.33 -2.55
CA TRP A 404 0.74 14.63 -1.88
C TRP A 404 2.17 15.08 -1.51
N HIS A 405 2.99 15.30 -2.53
CA HIS A 405 4.40 15.65 -2.41
C HIS A 405 4.78 16.80 -3.34
N CYS A 406 5.55 17.77 -2.85
CA CYS A 406 6.13 18.84 -3.64
C CYS A 406 7.66 18.88 -3.48
N ALA A 407 8.32 19.57 -4.40
CA ALA A 407 9.73 19.91 -4.26
C ALA A 407 9.91 21.42 -4.29
N LEU A 408 10.93 21.89 -3.58
CA LEU A 408 11.33 23.29 -3.56
C LEU A 408 12.80 23.39 -3.94
N MET A 409 13.14 24.18 -4.96
CA MET A 409 14.52 24.39 -5.39
C MET A 409 14.91 25.86 -5.26
N THR A 410 16.04 26.16 -4.62
CA THR A 410 16.63 27.50 -4.60
C THR A 410 18.14 27.41 -4.75
N GLU A 411 18.80 28.54 -5.04
CA GLU A 411 20.24 28.66 -4.93
C GLU A 411 20.65 28.95 -3.48
N VAL A 412 21.55 28.15 -2.91
CA VAL A 412 22.17 28.32 -1.60
C VAL A 412 23.68 28.23 -1.77
N ASP A 413 24.41 29.26 -1.35
CA ASP A 413 25.88 29.30 -1.40
C ASP A 413 26.47 28.94 -2.79
N ASN A 414 25.86 29.49 -3.85
CA ASN A 414 26.19 29.26 -5.27
C ASN A 414 25.92 27.82 -5.77
N ARG A 415 25.05 27.06 -5.10
CA ARG A 415 24.60 25.73 -5.53
C ARG A 415 23.08 25.68 -5.58
N LYS A 416 22.52 25.06 -6.61
CA LYS A 416 21.09 24.72 -6.65
C LYS A 416 20.81 23.57 -5.71
N VAL A 417 20.04 23.83 -4.65
CA VAL A 417 19.61 22.83 -3.68
C VAL A 417 18.13 22.53 -3.90
N LEU A 418 17.81 21.26 -4.12
CA LEU A 418 16.45 20.75 -4.21
C LEU A 418 16.05 20.08 -2.90
N PHE A 419 15.08 20.65 -2.19
CA PHE A 419 14.40 19.97 -1.09
C PHE A 419 13.37 19.00 -1.67
N ALA A 420 13.71 17.71 -1.66
CA ALA A 420 13.03 16.68 -2.45
C ALA A 420 12.24 15.66 -1.62
N GLY A 421 12.15 15.85 -0.29
CA GLY A 421 11.46 14.95 0.62
C GLY A 421 11.95 13.52 0.45
N ASP A 422 11.01 12.59 0.25
CA ASP A 422 11.31 11.16 0.22
C ASP A 422 11.26 10.53 -1.18
N THR A 423 10.70 11.22 -2.16
CA THR A 423 10.42 10.63 -3.48
C THR A 423 11.68 10.13 -4.20
N PHE A 424 12.82 10.78 -4.01
CA PHE A 424 14.09 10.36 -4.62
C PHE A 424 15.15 10.20 -3.55
N GLN A 425 15.82 9.06 -3.58
CA GLN A 425 16.85 8.69 -2.60
C GLN A 425 18.10 8.17 -3.34
N PRO A 426 19.26 8.07 -2.69
CA PRO A 426 20.42 7.36 -3.21
C PRO A 426 20.09 5.89 -3.48
N PRO A 427 20.73 5.24 -4.47
CA PRO A 427 20.51 3.84 -4.79
C PRO A 427 20.58 2.86 -3.60
N SER A 428 21.45 3.10 -2.60
CA SER A 428 21.51 2.25 -1.40
C SER A 428 20.39 2.46 -0.39
N ARG A 429 19.57 3.50 -0.56
CA ARG A 429 18.46 3.89 0.33
C ARG A 429 17.14 3.76 -0.40
N TRP A 430 16.31 2.81 0.05
CA TRP A 430 15.02 2.49 -0.60
C TRP A 430 15.14 2.31 -2.12
N LYS A 431 16.29 1.77 -2.56
CA LYS A 431 16.62 1.46 -3.96
C LYS A 431 16.69 2.67 -4.91
N GLY A 432 16.46 3.88 -4.40
CA GLY A 432 16.52 5.13 -5.16
C GLY A 432 15.23 5.94 -5.26
N SER A 433 14.10 5.46 -4.73
CA SER A 433 12.77 6.07 -4.97
C SER A 433 11.90 6.32 -3.74
N GLY A 434 12.44 6.19 -2.52
CA GLY A 434 11.64 6.28 -1.28
C GLY A 434 10.64 5.15 -1.05
N GLY A 435 10.57 4.18 -1.97
CA GLY A 435 9.51 3.16 -2.02
C GLY A 435 8.20 3.68 -2.61
N TYR A 436 7.25 2.77 -2.85
CA TYR A 436 5.92 3.07 -3.35
C TYR A 436 4.89 2.05 -2.85
N CYS A 437 3.66 2.51 -2.68
CA CYS A 437 2.48 1.65 -2.59
C CYS A 437 1.23 2.39 -3.10
N ALA A 438 0.20 1.63 -3.49
CA ALA A 438 -1.07 2.16 -3.95
C ALA A 438 -1.75 3.03 -2.88
N MET A 439 -1.58 2.69 -1.59
CA MET A 439 -2.18 3.42 -0.47
C MET A 439 -1.60 4.84 -0.31
N ASN A 440 -0.36 5.06 -0.74
CA ASN A 440 0.22 6.39 -0.82
C ASN A 440 -0.23 7.19 -2.06
N GLY A 441 -1.07 6.61 -2.93
CA GLY A 441 -1.43 7.20 -4.22
C GLY A 441 -0.27 7.22 -5.20
N ALA A 442 0.70 6.31 -5.06
CA ALA A 442 1.84 6.24 -5.96
C ALA A 442 1.38 6.02 -7.42
N ARG A 443 2.02 6.77 -8.33
CA ARG A 443 1.82 6.67 -9.79
C ARG A 443 3.17 6.57 -10.47
N PHE A 444 3.18 5.99 -11.67
CA PHE A 444 4.40 5.75 -12.42
C PHE A 444 4.62 6.84 -13.47
N GLU A 445 3.97 6.76 -14.64
CA GLU A 445 4.15 7.77 -15.70
C GLU A 445 3.73 9.17 -15.23
N GLU A 446 2.54 9.28 -14.61
CA GLU A 446 2.01 10.54 -14.06
C GLU A 446 2.63 10.92 -12.70
N GLY A 447 3.44 10.02 -12.11
CA GLY A 447 4.08 10.18 -10.81
C GLY A 447 5.59 10.29 -10.92
N PHE A 448 6.29 9.21 -10.59
CA PHE A 448 7.75 9.14 -10.59
C PHE A 448 8.40 9.65 -11.89
N GLU A 449 7.86 9.30 -13.06
CA GLU A 449 8.43 9.76 -14.33
C GLU A 449 8.24 11.27 -14.53
N LYS A 450 7.02 11.80 -14.33
CA LYS A 450 6.74 13.24 -14.36
C LYS A 450 7.72 14.00 -13.46
N SER A 451 7.86 13.56 -12.21
CA SER A 451 8.75 14.16 -11.21
C SER A 451 10.23 14.07 -11.61
N ALA A 452 10.67 12.91 -12.12
CA ALA A 452 12.06 12.73 -12.57
C ALA A 452 12.39 13.61 -13.79
N ARG A 453 11.47 13.75 -14.75
CA ARG A 453 11.62 14.62 -15.91
C ARG A 453 11.71 16.10 -15.52
N LEU A 454 10.92 16.52 -14.54
CA LEU A 454 11.00 17.87 -14.00
C LEU A 454 12.39 18.15 -13.41
N ILE A 455 12.90 17.25 -12.57
CA ILE A 455 14.21 17.42 -11.92
C ILE A 455 15.35 17.38 -12.93
N LEU A 456 15.26 16.55 -13.97
CA LEU A 456 16.19 16.59 -15.12
C LEU A 456 16.19 17.95 -15.83
N GLY A 457 15.05 18.64 -15.87
CA GLY A 457 14.93 20.00 -16.40
C GLY A 457 15.53 21.06 -15.47
N TRP A 458 15.31 20.92 -14.16
CA TRP A 458 15.81 21.86 -13.15
C TRP A 458 17.33 21.78 -12.94
N GLN A 459 17.90 20.58 -13.06
CA GLN A 459 19.32 20.28 -12.89
C GLN A 459 19.87 20.88 -11.58
N PRO A 460 19.39 20.40 -10.41
CA PRO A 460 19.96 20.81 -9.14
C PRO A 460 21.42 20.32 -9.03
N ASP A 461 22.20 20.91 -8.13
CA ASP A 461 23.53 20.41 -7.77
C ASP A 461 23.44 19.39 -6.63
N ILE A 462 22.50 19.60 -5.70
CA ILE A 462 22.26 18.78 -4.51
C ILE A 462 20.78 18.48 -4.39
N LEU A 463 20.45 17.24 -4.04
CA LEU A 463 19.17 16.85 -3.47
C LEU A 463 19.30 16.78 -1.95
N ALA A 464 18.51 17.59 -1.25
CA ALA A 464 18.32 17.58 0.19
C ALA A 464 17.04 16.80 0.50
N CYS A 465 17.19 15.52 0.86
CA CYS A 465 16.09 14.59 1.09
C CYS A 465 15.89 14.30 2.58
N GLY A 466 14.81 13.60 2.90
CA GLY A 466 14.56 13.06 4.24
C GLY A 466 15.56 11.99 4.68
N HIS A 467 15.40 11.51 5.91
CA HIS A 467 16.09 10.37 6.51
C HIS A 467 17.62 10.45 6.41
N GLY A 468 18.16 11.60 6.79
CA GLY A 468 19.59 11.87 6.90
C GLY A 468 20.31 11.92 5.55
N THR A 469 19.57 12.13 4.47
CA THR A 469 20.06 11.87 3.12
C THR A 469 20.14 13.12 2.26
N PHE A 470 21.34 13.43 1.77
CA PHE A 470 21.59 14.50 0.82
C PHE A 470 22.74 14.10 -0.11
N PHE A 471 22.54 14.28 -1.42
CA PHE A 471 23.41 13.69 -2.44
C PHE A 471 23.49 14.55 -3.70
N GLU A 472 24.54 14.36 -4.48
CA GLU A 472 24.75 15.08 -5.73
C GLU A 472 23.82 14.56 -6.82
N PHE A 473 23.24 15.48 -7.57
CA PHE A 473 22.42 15.16 -8.73
C PHE A 473 23.25 14.44 -9.81
N ALA A 474 22.63 13.43 -10.43
CA ALA A 474 23.18 12.77 -11.61
C ALA A 474 22.05 12.47 -12.60
N PRO A 475 22.12 12.98 -13.85
CA PRO A 475 21.12 12.70 -14.87
C PRO A 475 20.85 11.19 -15.06
N SER A 476 21.91 10.38 -14.99
CA SER A 476 21.84 8.92 -15.12
C SER A 476 20.90 8.25 -14.11
N GLN A 477 20.81 8.78 -12.88
CA GLN A 477 19.91 8.25 -11.87
C GLN A 477 18.44 8.48 -12.26
N PHE A 478 18.10 9.70 -12.70
CA PHE A 478 16.73 10.05 -13.06
C PHE A 478 16.30 9.40 -14.38
N GLU A 479 17.21 9.24 -15.34
CA GLU A 479 16.95 8.45 -16.56
C GLU A 479 16.62 6.99 -16.24
N LYS A 480 17.33 6.38 -15.27
CA LYS A 480 17.01 5.03 -14.79
C LYS A 480 15.66 4.98 -14.10
N ILE A 481 15.33 5.97 -13.27
CA ILE A 481 14.01 6.06 -12.64
C ILE A 481 12.90 6.15 -13.68
N ILE A 482 13.06 6.93 -14.74
CA ILE A 482 12.08 7.02 -15.83
C ILE A 482 11.86 5.64 -16.48
N GLN A 483 12.95 4.96 -16.85
CA GLN A 483 12.86 3.61 -17.45
C GLN A 483 12.25 2.58 -16.49
N TRP A 484 12.60 2.66 -15.21
CA TRP A 484 12.04 1.81 -14.17
C TRP A 484 10.54 2.07 -13.98
N SER A 485 10.12 3.34 -13.98
CA SER A 485 8.73 3.75 -13.80
C SER A 485 7.85 3.10 -14.86
N GLN A 486 8.25 3.20 -16.14
CA GLN A 486 7.54 2.60 -17.27
C GLN A 486 7.44 1.08 -17.17
N LYS A 487 8.56 0.40 -16.82
CA LYS A 487 8.58 -1.06 -16.64
C LYS A 487 7.72 -1.50 -15.47
N THR A 488 7.72 -0.75 -14.38
CA THR A 488 6.93 -1.07 -13.19
C THR A 488 5.44 -0.89 -13.46
N GLN A 489 5.06 0.18 -14.17
CA GLN A 489 3.70 0.39 -14.64
C GLN A 489 3.20 -0.81 -15.46
N GLN A 490 4.00 -1.26 -16.43
CA GLN A 490 3.68 -2.42 -17.27
C GLN A 490 3.59 -3.72 -16.45
N ALA A 491 4.48 -3.94 -15.49
CA ALA A 491 4.48 -5.13 -14.65
C ALA A 491 3.22 -5.22 -13.77
N ILE A 492 2.79 -4.11 -13.17
CA ILE A 492 1.57 -4.05 -12.36
C ILE A 492 0.34 -4.18 -13.27
N GLN A 493 0.30 -3.44 -14.37
CA GLN A 493 -0.80 -3.50 -15.33
C GLN A 493 -1.00 -4.91 -15.90
N ALA A 494 0.08 -5.67 -16.10
CA ALA A 494 0.00 -7.07 -16.54
C ALA A 494 -0.64 -8.00 -15.50
N LEU A 495 -0.64 -7.62 -14.22
CA LEU A 495 -1.32 -8.34 -13.12
C LEU A 495 -2.76 -7.85 -12.89
N CYS A 496 -3.17 -6.74 -13.48
CA CYS A 496 -4.52 -6.19 -13.36
C CYS A 496 -5.53 -6.99 -14.23
N PRO A 497 -6.64 -7.52 -13.66
CA PRO A 497 -7.63 -8.28 -14.40
C PRO A 497 -8.24 -7.57 -15.62
N THR A 498 -8.48 -6.27 -15.53
CA THR A 498 -9.01 -5.44 -16.63
C THR A 498 -7.91 -4.81 -17.49
N GLY A 499 -6.64 -4.98 -17.09
CA GLY A 499 -5.50 -4.26 -17.67
C GLY A 499 -5.51 -2.76 -17.37
N SER A 500 -6.32 -2.29 -16.43
CA SER A 500 -6.41 -0.87 -16.03
C SER A 500 -5.92 -0.69 -14.60
N LEU A 501 -4.88 0.13 -14.42
CA LEU A 501 -4.42 0.51 -13.08
C LEU A 501 -5.51 1.24 -12.31
N THR A 502 -6.24 2.14 -12.97
CA THR A 502 -7.32 2.91 -12.34
C THR A 502 -8.46 2.05 -11.80
N ASN A 503 -8.71 0.89 -12.41
CA ASN A 503 -9.78 -0.01 -11.98
C ASN A 503 -9.31 -1.03 -10.94
N ASP A 504 -8.08 -1.54 -11.09
CA ASP A 504 -7.65 -2.73 -10.37
C ASP A 504 -6.55 -2.45 -9.33
N TYR A 505 -5.80 -1.35 -9.45
CA TYR A 505 -4.64 -1.06 -8.61
C TYR A 505 -4.78 0.24 -7.79
N ASP A 506 -5.35 1.27 -8.40
CA ASP A 506 -5.40 2.61 -7.83
C ASP A 506 -6.46 2.72 -6.73
N LEU A 507 -6.00 2.99 -5.52
CA LEU A 507 -6.83 3.14 -4.33
C LEU A 507 -7.48 4.54 -4.21
N HIS A 508 -6.81 5.55 -4.77
CA HIS A 508 -7.28 6.94 -4.75
C HIS A 508 -7.63 7.40 -6.16
N ARG A 509 -8.77 8.10 -6.30
CA ARG A 509 -9.11 8.79 -7.55
C ARG A 509 -8.71 10.25 -7.43
N PHE A 510 -7.73 10.65 -8.24
CA PHE A 510 -7.31 12.05 -8.38
C PHE A 510 -7.97 12.61 -9.63
N ASN A 511 -8.61 13.78 -9.51
CA ASN A 511 -9.28 14.48 -10.62
C ASN A 511 -8.35 15.44 -11.34
#